data_AF-A0A3L6SHX0-F1
#
_entry.id   AF-A0A3L6SHX0-F1
#
_cell.length_a   1.000
_cell.length_b   1.000
_cell.length_c   1.000
_cell.angle_alpha   90.00
_cell.angle_beta   90.00
_cell.angle_gamma   90.00
#
_symmetry.space_group_name_H-M   'P 1'
#
loop_
_entity.id
_entity.type
_entity.pdbx_description
1 polymer ?
#
loop_
_entity_poly.entity_id
_entity_poly.type
_entity_poly.pdbx_seq_one_letter_code
_entity_poly.pdbx_strand_id
1 'polypeptide(L)'
;MGKREFARAHHVAFFDAMATELPDDYAPQEVNHLTLGYFAVGGLSLLRELGRVNKDEIAKWVLSFQVHPDAHADEDNGSFYGFCGSRSTQFPLPNVKDPCHNGSHLASTYSALAILKIVGYNLANIDSKALLLSMKKLQQPDGSFMPSHIGAETDLRFVYCAAAICSMLDDWTGMDKLKAKEYIFNCQSYDGGFGMVPGSESHEFNICLLLCSGLLVLIVCLRVSESGGGTFCAVAALHLMGFVQVDLASNLRDSASIDIRMLLEWCLQRQVTDGGFQGRRNKPSDTCYAFCQNPPHLGVSFLTAAAAMAGVGSALRRVYLSVYNWVVFAGWAQVLYYAVLALRESGHEAVYAAVERPLQFAQTAAIMECCDKVVFFLGLVRSPVSATLPQIGSRLFLTWGILWSFPETQSHILVTTLVISWSITEIIRYSFFGMKEALGFSPSWLLWLRYSTFMVLYPTGISSEVGLIWIALPYIKASEKYCFRLPNRWNFSYDYYFTSMLALMIYIPGSPHMFTYMLSQRKKALSKTKTV
;
A
#
# COMPACT_ATOMS: atom_id res chain seq x y z
N MET A 1 23.59 15.25 14.89
CA MET A 1 23.26 13.90 15.41
C MET A 1 24.56 13.13 15.55
N GLY A 2 24.92 12.69 16.76
CA GLY A 2 26.12 11.86 16.96
C GLY A 2 26.04 10.55 16.16
N LYS A 3 27.18 10.02 15.71
CA LYS A 3 27.24 8.71 15.07
C LYS A 3 26.64 7.68 16.03
N ARG A 4 25.48 7.12 15.70
CA ARG A 4 24.97 5.93 16.37
C ARG A 4 25.86 4.77 15.93
N GLU A 5 26.72 4.32 16.83
CA GLU A 5 27.61 3.20 16.57
C GLU A 5 26.88 1.89 16.87
N PHE A 6 26.97 0.92 15.95
CA PHE A 6 26.38 -0.40 16.14
C PHE A 6 27.23 -1.16 17.16
N ALA A 7 26.67 -1.46 18.33
CA ALA A 7 27.35 -2.14 19.44
C ALA A 7 27.54 -3.64 19.17
N ARG A 8 28.25 -3.98 18.09
CA ARG A 8 28.41 -5.35 17.58
C ARG A 8 28.90 -6.30 18.68
N ALA A 9 29.90 -5.91 19.46
CA ALA A 9 30.48 -6.77 20.50
C ALA A 9 29.45 -7.19 21.56
N HIS A 10 28.56 -6.28 21.98
CA HIS A 10 27.50 -6.60 22.94
C HIS A 10 26.47 -7.56 22.34
N HIS A 11 26.09 -7.37 21.08
CA HIS A 11 25.18 -8.30 20.39
C HIS A 11 25.78 -9.69 20.23
N VAL A 12 27.07 -9.78 19.88
CA VAL A 12 27.77 -11.07 19.79
C VAL A 12 27.79 -11.76 21.14
N ALA A 13 28.18 -11.07 22.22
CA ALA A 13 28.20 -11.65 23.56
C ALA A 13 26.81 -12.11 24.03
N PHE A 14 25.76 -11.35 23.72
CA PHE A 14 24.38 -11.72 24.00
C PHE A 14 23.97 -13.02 23.29
N PHE A 15 24.19 -13.11 21.97
CA PHE A 15 23.79 -14.32 21.23
C PHE A 15 24.67 -15.53 21.56
N ASP A 16 25.94 -15.33 21.90
CA ASP A 16 26.86 -16.39 22.34
C ASP A 16 26.41 -16.99 23.68
N ALA A 17 26.02 -16.14 24.64
CA ALA A 17 25.42 -16.58 25.91
C ALA A 17 24.12 -17.35 25.67
N MET A 18 23.19 -16.79 24.88
CA MET A 18 21.89 -17.41 24.59
C MET A 18 22.00 -18.73 23.80
N ALA A 19 23.07 -18.92 23.02
CA ALA A 19 23.33 -20.17 22.31
C ALA A 19 23.89 -21.27 23.23
N THR A 20 24.42 -20.91 24.40
CA THR A 20 25.06 -21.83 25.35
C THR A 20 24.11 -22.19 26.50
N GLU A 21 23.52 -21.18 27.14
CA GLU A 21 22.67 -21.36 28.32
C GLU A 21 21.59 -20.27 28.36
N LEU A 22 20.35 -20.66 28.67
CA LEU A 22 19.24 -19.73 28.81
C LEU A 22 19.07 -19.36 30.29
N PRO A 23 18.93 -18.06 30.63
CA PRO A 23 18.62 -17.63 31.99
C PRO A 23 17.28 -18.16 32.49
N ASP A 24 17.12 -18.32 33.81
CA ASP A 24 15.89 -18.80 34.46
C ASP A 24 14.63 -18.01 34.07
N ASP A 25 14.77 -16.72 33.77
CA ASP A 25 13.67 -15.86 33.30
C ASP A 25 13.02 -16.35 31.98
N TYR A 26 13.72 -17.18 31.21
CA TYR A 26 13.21 -17.82 29.99
C TYR A 26 12.48 -19.14 30.25
N ALA A 27 12.36 -19.62 31.49
CA ALA A 27 11.61 -20.83 31.83
C ALA A 27 10.16 -20.83 31.28
N PRO A 28 9.39 -19.71 31.26
CA PRO A 28 8.07 -19.68 30.63
C PRO A 28 8.07 -19.94 29.12
N GLN A 29 9.24 -19.80 28.46
CA GLN A 29 9.45 -20.02 27.04
C GLN A 29 10.02 -21.42 26.75
N GLU A 30 10.02 -22.34 27.71
CA GLU A 30 10.58 -23.69 27.55
C GLU A 30 10.00 -24.42 26.32
N VAL A 31 8.70 -24.26 26.03
CA VAL A 31 8.06 -24.86 24.84
C VAL A 31 8.60 -24.32 23.51
N ASN A 32 9.27 -23.16 23.52
CA ASN A 32 9.86 -22.48 22.37
C ASN A 32 11.40 -22.57 22.39
N HIS A 33 11.98 -23.54 23.09
CA HIS A 33 13.44 -23.66 23.25
C HIS A 33 14.17 -23.75 21.90
N LEU A 34 13.67 -24.57 20.96
CA LEU A 34 14.21 -24.62 19.60
C LEU A 34 14.15 -23.27 18.88
N THR A 35 13.06 -22.50 19.06
CA THR A 35 12.90 -21.16 18.49
C THR A 35 13.93 -20.19 19.03
N LEU A 36 14.15 -20.20 20.35
CA LEU A 36 15.16 -19.36 21.00
C LEU A 36 16.56 -19.72 20.49
N GLY A 37 16.86 -21.01 20.35
CA GLY A 37 18.09 -21.50 19.73
C GLY A 37 18.23 -21.01 18.29
N TYR A 38 17.14 -21.01 17.52
CA TYR A 38 17.13 -20.47 16.16
C TYR A 38 17.46 -18.97 16.12
N PHE A 39 16.91 -18.16 17.03
CA PHE A 39 17.25 -16.74 17.13
C PHE A 39 18.71 -16.51 17.54
N ALA A 40 19.23 -17.29 18.49
CA ALA A 40 20.61 -17.18 18.95
C ALA A 40 21.61 -17.52 17.83
N VAL A 41 21.45 -18.71 17.22
CA VAL A 41 22.31 -19.19 16.13
C VAL A 41 22.16 -18.32 14.87
N GLY A 42 20.94 -17.90 14.57
CA GLY A 42 20.63 -16.98 13.48
C GLY A 42 21.29 -15.61 13.66
N GLY A 43 21.25 -15.07 14.89
CA GLY A 43 21.93 -13.84 15.28
C GLY A 43 23.44 -13.90 15.09
N LEU A 44 24.09 -14.97 15.59
CA LEU A 44 25.53 -15.20 15.38
C LEU A 44 25.88 -15.33 13.90
N SER A 45 25.06 -16.04 13.12
CA SER A 45 25.22 -16.16 11.67
C SER A 45 25.13 -14.81 10.96
N LEU A 46 24.14 -13.97 11.30
CA LEU A 46 24.00 -12.61 10.77
C LEU A 46 25.22 -11.74 11.09
N LEU A 47 25.75 -11.86 12.30
CA LEU A 47 26.95 -11.13 12.74
C LEU A 47 28.26 -11.71 12.19
N ARG A 48 28.21 -12.83 11.45
CA ARG A 48 29.38 -13.58 10.95
C ARG A 48 30.30 -14.11 12.04
N GLU A 49 29.73 -14.50 13.18
CA GLU A 49 30.44 -15.02 14.37
C GLU A 49 30.03 -16.46 14.70
N LEU A 50 29.46 -17.18 13.73
CA LEU A 50 29.04 -18.57 13.90
C LEU A 50 30.21 -19.52 14.26
N GLY A 51 31.47 -19.10 14.08
CA GLY A 51 32.65 -19.87 14.49
C GLY A 51 32.87 -19.95 16.00
N ARG A 52 32.12 -19.19 16.81
CA ARG A 52 32.21 -19.22 18.28
C ARG A 52 31.55 -20.46 18.90
N VAL A 53 30.54 -20.98 18.22
CA VAL A 53 29.75 -22.12 18.70
C VAL A 53 30.19 -23.41 18.02
N ASN A 54 30.07 -24.52 18.74
CA ASN A 54 30.33 -25.85 18.21
C ASN A 54 29.15 -26.29 17.32
N LYS A 55 29.34 -26.23 16.01
CA LYS A 55 28.31 -26.55 15.01
C LYS A 55 27.82 -28.01 15.10
N ASP A 56 28.72 -28.95 15.38
CA ASP A 56 28.39 -30.37 15.48
C ASP A 56 27.57 -30.66 16.73
N GLU A 57 27.91 -29.99 17.84
CA GLU A 57 27.17 -30.09 19.09
C GLU A 57 25.76 -29.50 18.96
N ILE A 58 25.63 -28.33 18.31
CA ILE A 58 24.32 -27.74 18.00
C ILE A 58 23.52 -28.67 17.10
N ALA A 59 24.12 -29.23 16.04
CA ALA A 59 23.41 -30.16 15.16
C ALA A 59 22.91 -31.39 15.93
N LYS A 60 23.76 -31.98 16.78
CA LYS A 60 23.39 -33.11 17.65
C LYS A 60 22.28 -32.73 18.63
N TRP A 61 22.35 -31.54 19.22
CA TRP A 61 21.31 -31.01 20.10
C TRP A 61 19.98 -30.87 19.35
N VAL A 62 19.95 -30.24 18.18
CA VAL A 62 18.72 -30.09 17.38
C VAL A 62 18.14 -31.46 16.99
N LEU A 63 18.97 -32.38 16.50
CA LEU A 63 18.54 -33.72 16.12
C LEU A 63 17.95 -34.51 17.29
N SER A 64 18.34 -34.21 18.53
CA SER A 64 17.76 -34.86 19.72
C SER A 64 16.28 -34.51 19.96
N PHE A 65 15.74 -33.48 19.30
CA PHE A 65 14.32 -33.12 19.34
C PHE A 65 13.50 -33.78 18.23
N GLN A 66 14.13 -34.50 17.30
CA GLN A 66 13.43 -35.18 16.22
C GLN A 66 12.64 -36.36 16.78
N VAL A 67 11.38 -36.45 16.39
CA VAL A 67 10.49 -37.57 16.73
C VAL A 67 10.49 -38.57 15.60
N HIS A 68 10.72 -39.84 15.94
CA HIS A 68 10.69 -40.95 15.00
C HIS A 68 9.45 -41.82 15.24
N PRO A 69 8.88 -42.44 14.19
CA PRO A 69 7.82 -43.43 14.35
C PRO A 69 8.35 -44.68 15.07
N ASP A 70 7.58 -45.21 16.01
CA ASP A 70 7.88 -46.50 16.63
C ASP A 70 7.71 -47.64 15.61
N ALA A 71 8.49 -48.72 15.73
CA ALA A 71 8.39 -49.90 14.87
C ALA A 71 7.02 -50.60 14.92
N HIS A 72 6.18 -50.25 15.90
CA HIS A 72 4.82 -50.75 16.10
C HIS A 72 3.75 -49.65 15.99
N ALA A 73 4.12 -48.43 15.59
CA ALA A 73 3.16 -47.36 15.43
C ALA A 73 2.23 -47.69 14.25
N ASP A 74 0.93 -47.74 14.52
CA ASP A 74 -0.09 -47.77 13.47
C ASP A 74 0.17 -46.59 12.53
N GLU A 75 0.32 -46.87 11.23
CA GLU A 75 0.53 -45.84 10.19
C GLU A 75 -0.60 -44.80 10.17
N ASP A 76 -1.71 -45.09 10.87
CA ASP A 76 -2.93 -44.30 10.93
C ASP A 76 -3.20 -43.58 12.27
N ASN A 77 -2.25 -43.57 13.21
CA ASN A 77 -2.41 -42.87 14.51
C ASN A 77 -2.46 -41.32 14.40
N GLY A 78 -2.41 -40.76 13.18
CA GLY A 78 -2.50 -39.32 12.93
C GLY A 78 -1.29 -38.48 13.42
N SER A 79 -0.34 -39.07 14.14
CA SER A 79 0.83 -38.40 14.72
C SER A 79 1.70 -37.68 13.68
N PHE A 80 2.20 -36.50 14.05
CA PHE A 80 3.14 -35.72 13.26
C PHE A 80 4.59 -36.01 13.67
N TYR A 81 5.45 -36.50 12.78
CA TYR A 81 6.83 -36.90 13.10
C TYR A 81 7.82 -35.81 12.70
N GLY A 82 7.76 -34.69 13.42
CA GLY A 82 8.60 -33.52 13.21
C GLY A 82 9.64 -33.35 14.33
N PHE A 83 9.84 -32.11 14.76
CA PHE A 83 10.63 -31.77 15.94
C PHE A 83 9.75 -31.23 17.06
N CYS A 84 10.08 -31.59 18.30
CA CYS A 84 9.46 -31.04 19.50
C CYS A 84 10.06 -29.68 19.85
N GLY A 85 9.25 -28.74 20.34
CA GLY A 85 9.75 -27.43 20.79
C GLY A 85 10.61 -27.50 22.06
N SER A 86 10.40 -28.53 22.90
CA SER A 86 11.14 -28.80 24.13
C SER A 86 11.33 -30.31 24.33
N ARG A 87 12.26 -30.69 25.22
CA ARG A 87 12.33 -32.07 25.75
C ARG A 87 11.25 -32.33 26.79
N SER A 88 10.78 -31.30 27.48
CA SER A 88 9.71 -31.43 28.48
C SER A 88 8.39 -31.92 27.86
N THR A 89 8.14 -31.60 26.59
CA THR A 89 6.95 -32.03 25.85
C THR A 89 7.00 -33.50 25.42
N GLN A 90 8.14 -34.20 25.62
CA GLN A 90 8.27 -35.64 25.38
C GLN A 90 7.80 -36.49 26.58
N PHE A 91 7.54 -35.88 27.74
CA PHE A 91 7.08 -36.58 28.93
C PHE A 91 5.56 -36.43 29.10
N PRO A 92 4.77 -37.52 29.13
CA PRO A 92 3.33 -37.45 29.32
C PRO A 92 2.97 -36.98 30.74
N LEU A 93 1.91 -36.16 30.85
CA LEU A 93 1.32 -35.78 32.13
C LEU A 93 0.69 -37.02 32.80
N PRO A 94 0.93 -37.26 34.12
CA PRO A 94 0.49 -38.49 34.79
C PRO A 94 -1.03 -38.76 34.80
N ASN A 95 -1.86 -37.78 34.40
CA ASN A 95 -3.33 -37.86 34.44
C ASN A 95 -4.01 -37.77 33.06
N VAL A 96 -3.28 -37.77 31.95
CA VAL A 96 -3.87 -37.74 30.60
C VAL A 96 -3.83 -39.14 30.01
N LYS A 97 -5.01 -39.73 29.76
CA LYS A 97 -5.21 -41.10 29.25
C LYS A 97 -4.82 -41.30 27.77
N ASP A 98 -4.25 -40.29 27.12
CA ASP A 98 -3.92 -40.34 25.70
C ASP A 98 -2.40 -40.52 25.49
N PRO A 99 -1.94 -41.72 25.12
CA PRO A 99 -0.51 -42.04 24.96
C PRO A 99 0.13 -41.44 23.69
N CYS A 100 -0.64 -40.73 22.84
CA CYS A 100 -0.20 -40.28 21.52
C CYS A 100 0.43 -38.87 21.50
N HIS A 101 0.84 -38.31 22.65
CA HIS A 101 1.44 -36.98 22.68
C HIS A 101 2.93 -37.03 22.34
N ASN A 102 3.25 -37.05 21.05
CA ASN A 102 4.65 -37.02 20.60
C ASN A 102 5.27 -35.60 20.62
N GLY A 103 4.52 -34.57 21.04
CA GLY A 103 5.01 -33.20 21.27
C GLY A 103 5.52 -32.45 20.02
N SER A 104 5.37 -33.03 18.82
CA SER A 104 5.86 -32.43 17.57
C SER A 104 5.03 -31.25 17.14
N HIS A 105 5.69 -30.20 16.66
CA HIS A 105 5.05 -28.96 16.24
C HIS A 105 5.66 -28.42 14.95
N LEU A 106 4.84 -27.89 14.05
CA LEU A 106 5.28 -27.46 12.73
C LEU A 106 6.25 -26.27 12.77
N ALA A 107 6.03 -25.31 13.68
CA ALA A 107 6.96 -24.18 13.87
C ALA A 107 8.33 -24.63 14.40
N SER A 108 8.35 -25.53 15.38
CA SER A 108 9.58 -26.10 15.94
C SER A 108 10.35 -26.92 14.90
N THR A 109 9.63 -27.64 14.04
CA THR A 109 10.20 -28.37 12.89
C THR A 109 10.87 -27.41 11.90
N TYR A 110 10.22 -26.30 11.58
CA TYR A 110 10.82 -25.24 10.78
C TYR A 110 12.11 -24.70 11.43
N SER A 111 12.07 -24.34 12.71
CA SER A 111 13.21 -23.80 13.45
C SER A 111 14.38 -24.79 13.52
N ALA A 112 14.11 -26.08 13.75
CA ALA A 112 15.12 -27.14 13.74
C ALA A 112 15.85 -27.22 12.40
N LEU A 113 15.11 -27.36 11.30
CA LEU A 113 15.70 -27.45 9.96
C LEU A 113 16.45 -26.17 9.58
N ALA A 114 15.96 -25.00 10.00
CA ALA A 114 16.62 -23.73 9.78
C ALA A 114 17.96 -23.65 10.53
N ILE A 115 18.02 -24.08 11.80
CA ILE A 115 19.29 -24.16 12.55
C ILE A 115 20.26 -25.10 11.86
N LEU A 116 19.83 -26.32 11.50
CA LEU A 116 20.66 -27.32 10.83
C LEU A 116 21.24 -26.76 9.52
N LYS A 117 20.43 -26.04 8.74
CA LYS A 117 20.88 -25.37 7.52
C LYS A 117 21.88 -24.23 7.80
N ILE A 118 21.69 -23.46 8.87
CA ILE A 118 22.60 -22.37 9.27
C ILE A 118 23.97 -22.91 9.69
N VAL A 119 24.01 -24.01 10.47
CA VAL A 119 25.27 -24.62 10.91
C VAL A 119 25.96 -25.42 9.81
N GLY A 120 25.28 -25.67 8.69
CA GLY A 120 25.82 -26.38 7.53
C GLY A 120 25.70 -27.90 7.61
N TYR A 121 24.73 -28.41 8.38
CA TYR A 121 24.42 -29.83 8.44
C TYR A 121 23.76 -30.29 7.13
N ASN A 122 24.14 -31.48 6.65
CA ASN A 122 23.55 -32.05 5.44
C ASN A 122 22.14 -32.62 5.74
N LEU A 123 21.10 -31.92 5.30
CA LEU A 123 19.71 -32.32 5.51
C LEU A 123 19.34 -33.65 4.84
N ALA A 124 20.12 -34.13 3.86
CA ALA A 124 19.92 -35.44 3.24
C ALA A 124 20.04 -36.62 4.22
N ASN A 125 20.65 -36.39 5.39
CA ASN A 125 20.78 -37.40 6.45
C ASN A 125 19.54 -37.52 7.34
N ILE A 126 18.54 -36.64 7.17
CA ILE A 126 17.29 -36.67 7.93
C ILE A 126 16.30 -37.56 7.19
N ASP A 127 15.62 -38.44 7.92
CA ASP A 127 14.47 -39.17 7.37
C ASP A 127 13.31 -38.19 7.12
N SER A 128 13.27 -37.63 5.91
CA SER A 128 12.25 -36.68 5.47
C SER A 128 10.92 -37.36 5.13
N LYS A 129 10.91 -38.68 4.90
CA LYS A 129 9.72 -39.38 4.39
C LYS A 129 8.62 -39.43 5.43
N ALA A 130 8.93 -39.87 6.65
CA ALA A 130 7.98 -39.89 7.75
C ALA A 130 7.48 -38.47 8.11
N LEU A 131 8.39 -37.50 8.11
CA LEU A 131 8.08 -36.09 8.38
C LEU A 131 7.09 -35.53 7.34
N LEU A 132 7.36 -35.68 6.05
CA LEU A 132 6.52 -35.11 4.99
C LEU A 132 5.17 -35.84 4.87
N LEU A 133 5.15 -37.17 4.98
CA LEU A 133 3.90 -37.95 4.95
C LEU A 133 2.98 -37.58 6.12
N SER A 134 3.53 -37.42 7.32
CA SER A 134 2.75 -37.02 8.49
C SER A 134 2.36 -35.53 8.45
N MET A 135 3.23 -34.65 7.95
CA MET A 135 2.92 -33.23 7.72
C MET A 135 1.74 -33.04 6.76
N LYS A 136 1.67 -33.86 5.71
CA LYS A 136 0.56 -33.81 4.74
C LYS A 136 -0.80 -34.01 5.40
N LYS A 137 -0.88 -34.85 6.44
CA LYS A 137 -2.11 -35.09 7.20
C LYS A 137 -2.56 -33.88 8.02
N LEU A 138 -1.67 -32.92 8.27
CA LEU A 138 -2.00 -31.66 8.97
C LEU A 138 -2.69 -30.63 8.06
N GLN A 139 -2.64 -30.82 6.74
CA GLN A 139 -3.29 -29.92 5.81
C GLN A 139 -4.81 -30.11 5.84
N GLN A 140 -5.53 -29.02 6.05
CA GLN A 140 -6.97 -28.99 6.14
C GLN A 140 -7.64 -28.96 4.75
N PRO A 141 -8.95 -29.29 4.65
CA PRO A 141 -9.67 -29.28 3.38
C PRO A 141 -9.67 -27.92 2.67
N ASP A 142 -9.63 -26.83 3.44
CA ASP A 142 -9.59 -25.45 2.94
C ASP A 142 -8.19 -24.99 2.48
N GLY A 143 -7.16 -25.82 2.67
CA GLY A 143 -5.78 -25.55 2.31
C GLY A 143 -4.92 -24.98 3.44
N SER A 144 -5.49 -24.67 4.61
CA SER A 144 -4.75 -24.27 5.80
C SER A 144 -3.95 -25.42 6.41
N PHE A 145 -3.06 -25.12 7.36
CA PHE A 145 -2.29 -26.13 8.09
C PHE A 145 -2.54 -26.02 9.58
N MET A 146 -2.70 -27.18 10.23
CA MET A 146 -2.62 -27.31 11.67
C MET A 146 -1.16 -27.46 12.10
N PRO A 147 -0.77 -26.97 13.29
CA PRO A 147 0.60 -27.13 13.78
C PRO A 147 0.90 -28.53 14.35
N SER A 148 -0.13 -29.22 14.84
CA SER A 148 -0.05 -30.57 15.41
C SER A 148 -1.33 -31.35 15.13
N HIS A 149 -1.29 -32.67 15.30
CA HIS A 149 -2.41 -33.57 15.02
C HIS A 149 -3.60 -33.41 15.98
N ILE A 150 -3.39 -32.80 17.15
CA ILE A 150 -4.38 -32.72 18.25
C ILE A 150 -5.43 -31.62 18.01
N GLY A 151 -5.21 -30.75 17.02
CA GLY A 151 -6.04 -29.55 16.85
C GLY A 151 -5.37 -28.34 17.50
N ALA A 152 -5.32 -27.24 16.75
CA ALA A 152 -4.98 -25.91 17.25
C ALA A 152 -5.46 -24.87 16.22
N GLU A 153 -4.93 -23.65 16.27
CA GLU A 153 -5.20 -22.64 15.27
C GLU A 153 -4.70 -23.02 13.88
N THR A 154 -5.43 -22.62 12.84
CA THR A 154 -5.08 -22.83 11.44
C THR A 154 -4.86 -21.48 10.79
N ASP A 155 -3.59 -21.12 10.56
CA ASP A 155 -3.25 -19.81 10.00
C ASP A 155 -2.06 -19.87 9.03
N LEU A 156 -1.78 -18.72 8.42
CA LEU A 156 -0.72 -18.57 7.43
C LEU A 156 0.69 -18.90 7.93
N ARG A 157 0.98 -18.83 9.24
CA ARG A 157 2.31 -19.21 9.77
C ARG A 157 2.61 -20.66 9.48
N PHE A 158 1.61 -21.52 9.64
CA PHE A 158 1.77 -22.95 9.43
C PHE A 158 1.82 -23.32 7.95
N VAL A 159 1.08 -22.60 7.10
CA VAL A 159 1.21 -22.71 5.64
C VAL A 159 2.64 -22.35 5.22
N TYR A 160 3.19 -21.26 5.78
CA TYR A 160 4.57 -20.86 5.53
C TYR A 160 5.59 -21.89 6.04
N CYS A 161 5.42 -22.39 7.27
CA CYS A 161 6.32 -23.41 7.84
C CYS A 161 6.32 -24.67 6.97
N ALA A 162 5.15 -25.17 6.55
CA ALA A 162 5.05 -26.32 5.66
C ALA A 162 5.77 -26.07 4.32
N ALA A 163 5.52 -24.92 3.68
CA ALA A 163 6.18 -24.56 2.42
C ALA A 163 7.70 -24.44 2.57
N ALA A 164 8.19 -23.87 3.68
CA ALA A 164 9.61 -23.74 3.97
C ALA A 164 10.27 -25.08 4.26
N ILE A 165 9.61 -25.98 4.98
CA ILE A 165 10.09 -27.35 5.24
C ILE A 165 10.22 -28.11 3.91
N CYS A 166 9.18 -28.13 3.08
CA CYS A 166 9.22 -28.75 1.74
C CYS A 166 10.37 -28.18 0.90
N SER A 167 10.54 -26.84 0.91
CA SER A 167 11.61 -26.19 0.16
C SER A 167 13.03 -26.47 0.70
N MET A 168 13.20 -26.61 2.02
CA MET A 168 14.50 -26.92 2.62
C MET A 168 14.92 -28.37 2.36
N LEU A 169 13.97 -29.29 2.31
CA LEU A 169 14.18 -30.72 2.03
C LEU A 169 14.16 -31.05 0.52
N ASP A 170 13.82 -30.08 -0.32
CA ASP A 170 13.64 -30.24 -1.77
C ASP A 170 12.61 -31.33 -2.16
N ASP A 171 11.57 -31.49 -1.34
CA ASP A 171 10.49 -32.48 -1.54
C ASP A 171 9.13 -31.85 -1.18
N TRP A 172 8.25 -31.77 -2.19
CA TRP A 172 6.92 -31.16 -2.10
C TRP A 172 5.79 -32.17 -1.90
N THR A 173 6.10 -33.46 -1.68
CA THR A 173 5.09 -34.50 -1.45
C THR A 173 4.26 -34.29 -0.18
N GLY A 174 4.81 -33.51 0.78
CA GLY A 174 4.22 -33.21 2.08
C GLY A 174 3.12 -32.15 2.08
N MET A 175 2.76 -31.53 0.95
CA MET A 175 1.64 -30.59 0.88
C MET A 175 0.96 -30.52 -0.49
N ASP A 176 -0.35 -30.24 -0.50
CA ASP A 176 -1.08 -29.80 -1.68
C ASP A 176 -0.87 -28.30 -1.89
N LYS A 177 0.00 -27.96 -2.85
CA LYS A 177 0.32 -26.57 -3.20
C LYS A 177 -0.87 -25.78 -3.73
N LEU A 178 -1.79 -26.42 -4.48
CA LEU A 178 -2.92 -25.71 -5.10
C LEU A 178 -3.93 -25.27 -4.04
N LYS A 179 -4.26 -26.16 -3.11
CA LYS A 179 -5.14 -25.81 -1.97
C LYS A 179 -4.51 -24.77 -1.06
N ALA A 180 -3.22 -24.90 -0.75
CA ALA A 180 -2.51 -23.90 0.06
C ALA A 180 -2.52 -22.51 -0.62
N LYS A 181 -2.34 -22.45 -1.94
CA LYS A 181 -2.46 -21.22 -2.72
C LYS A 181 -3.86 -20.60 -2.61
N GLU A 182 -4.91 -21.39 -2.77
CA GLU A 182 -6.30 -20.92 -2.65
C GLU A 182 -6.59 -20.37 -1.25
N TYR A 183 -6.13 -21.06 -0.20
CA TYR A 183 -6.23 -20.56 1.16
C TYR A 183 -5.54 -19.20 1.35
N ILE A 184 -4.30 -19.06 0.85
CA ILE A 184 -3.55 -17.80 0.93
C ILE A 184 -4.30 -16.69 0.21
N PHE A 185 -4.89 -16.96 -0.96
CA PHE A 185 -5.65 -15.96 -1.72
C PHE A 185 -6.85 -15.44 -0.92
N ASN A 186 -7.54 -16.32 -0.20
CA ASN A 186 -8.66 -15.96 0.66
C ASN A 186 -8.24 -15.18 1.92
N CYS A 187 -6.95 -15.15 2.25
CA CYS A 187 -6.41 -14.39 3.37
C CYS A 187 -6.07 -12.93 3.03
N GLN A 188 -6.11 -12.53 1.74
CA GLN A 188 -5.90 -11.13 1.36
C GLN A 188 -7.09 -10.28 1.79
N SER A 189 -6.84 -9.24 2.59
CA SER A 189 -7.88 -8.36 3.11
C SER A 189 -8.08 -7.12 2.24
N TYR A 190 -9.15 -6.37 2.52
CA TYR A 190 -9.58 -5.19 1.75
C TYR A 190 -8.54 -4.05 1.67
N ASP A 191 -7.53 -4.05 2.53
CA ASP A 191 -6.47 -3.05 2.57
C ASP A 191 -5.23 -3.48 1.79
N GLY A 192 -5.20 -4.69 1.24
CA GLY A 192 -4.14 -5.22 0.37
C GLY A 192 -3.16 -6.17 1.05
N GLY A 193 -3.02 -6.10 2.37
CA GLY A 193 -2.23 -7.05 3.15
C GLY A 193 -2.94 -8.39 3.35
N PHE A 194 -2.28 -9.31 4.03
CA PHE A 194 -2.87 -10.59 4.42
C PHE A 194 -3.12 -10.66 5.91
N GLY A 195 -4.33 -11.09 6.28
CA GLY A 195 -4.67 -11.52 7.62
C GLY A 195 -4.15 -12.93 7.90
N MET A 196 -4.08 -13.31 9.17
CA MET A 196 -3.64 -14.65 9.59
C MET A 196 -4.55 -15.77 9.09
N VAL A 197 -5.85 -15.45 9.05
CA VAL A 197 -6.93 -16.30 8.54
C VAL A 197 -7.83 -15.48 7.60
N PRO A 198 -8.62 -16.12 6.72
CA PRO A 198 -9.57 -15.41 5.86
C PRO A 198 -10.48 -14.46 6.63
N GLY A 199 -10.56 -13.21 6.18
CA GLY A 199 -11.40 -12.16 6.80
C GLY A 199 -10.81 -11.47 8.03
N SER A 200 -9.61 -11.83 8.48
CA SER A 200 -8.93 -11.17 9.61
C SER A 200 -8.18 -9.88 9.21
N GLU A 201 -7.85 -9.04 10.20
CA GLU A 201 -7.07 -7.82 9.97
C GLU A 201 -5.69 -8.13 9.39
N SER A 202 -5.28 -7.41 8.35
CA SER A 202 -3.95 -7.56 7.77
C SER A 202 -2.85 -7.29 8.78
N HIS A 203 -1.90 -8.21 8.86
CA HIS A 203 -0.77 -8.11 9.78
C HIS A 203 0.56 -8.24 9.02
N GLU A 204 1.50 -7.35 9.33
CA GLU A 204 2.78 -7.27 8.65
C GLU A 204 3.83 -8.10 9.39
N PHE A 205 4.71 -8.69 8.60
CA PHE A 205 6.13 -8.79 8.87
C PHE A 205 6.81 -8.52 7.52
N ASN A 206 7.97 -7.85 7.50
CA ASN A 206 8.42 -7.17 6.29
C ASN A 206 8.69 -8.12 5.12
N ILE A 207 8.42 -7.66 3.90
CA ILE A 207 8.90 -8.24 2.64
C ILE A 207 9.90 -7.24 2.06
N CYS A 208 11.18 -7.63 1.96
CA CYS A 208 12.15 -6.80 1.25
C CYS A 208 11.77 -6.71 -0.24
N LEU A 209 11.25 -5.56 -0.67
CA LEU A 209 11.25 -5.20 -2.09
C LEU A 209 12.64 -4.69 -2.47
N LEU A 210 13.52 -5.59 -2.90
CA LEU A 210 14.73 -5.20 -3.63
C LEU A 210 14.35 -4.85 -5.07
N LEU A 211 14.22 -3.55 -5.34
CA LEU A 211 14.10 -3.00 -6.69
C LEU A 211 15.36 -3.35 -7.51
N CYS A 212 15.39 -4.54 -8.11
CA CYS A 212 16.38 -4.87 -9.13
C CYS A 212 15.97 -4.23 -10.46
N SER A 213 16.76 -3.26 -10.92
CA SER A 213 16.85 -2.85 -12.33
C SER A 213 15.54 -2.50 -13.04
N GLY A 214 14.72 -1.61 -12.46
CA GLY A 214 13.51 -1.10 -13.13
C GLY A 214 12.41 -2.14 -13.36
N LEU A 215 12.59 -3.35 -12.84
CA LEU A 215 11.58 -4.40 -12.73
C LEU A 215 11.28 -4.57 -11.24
N LEU A 216 10.01 -4.70 -10.90
CA LEU A 216 9.59 -4.86 -9.53
C LEU A 216 9.91 -6.29 -9.07
N VAL A 217 11.17 -6.55 -8.70
CA VAL A 217 11.62 -7.86 -8.24
C VAL A 217 11.32 -7.97 -6.75
N LEU A 218 10.42 -8.89 -6.42
CA LEU A 218 10.20 -9.31 -5.04
C LEU A 218 11.34 -10.25 -4.62
N ILE A 219 12.41 -9.76 -4.00
CA ILE A 219 13.40 -10.63 -3.35
C ILE A 219 12.97 -10.81 -1.89
N VAL A 220 12.24 -11.89 -1.61
CA VAL A 220 12.05 -12.35 -0.24
C VAL A 220 13.44 -12.76 0.30
N CYS A 221 14.10 -11.88 1.05
CA CYS A 221 15.27 -12.27 1.85
C CYS A 221 14.78 -13.21 2.96
N LEU A 222 14.84 -14.52 2.68
CA LEU A 222 14.42 -15.58 3.59
C LEU A 222 15.37 -15.69 4.79
N ARG A 223 15.05 -15.00 5.89
CA ARG A 223 15.31 -15.44 7.27
C ARG A 223 14.06 -15.08 8.08
N VAL A 224 13.59 -15.96 8.94
CA VAL A 224 12.21 -15.91 9.48
C VAL A 224 12.26 -15.56 10.95
N SER A 225 11.14 -15.06 11.47
CA SER A 225 10.81 -15.11 12.88
C SER A 225 9.48 -15.85 13.02
N GLU A 226 9.33 -16.70 14.03
CA GLU A 226 8.08 -17.43 14.31
C GLU A 226 6.89 -16.51 14.61
N SER A 227 7.12 -15.19 14.76
CA SER A 227 6.08 -14.15 14.92
C SER A 227 5.74 -13.42 13.61
N GLY A 228 5.90 -14.09 12.46
CA GLY A 228 5.62 -13.50 11.14
C GLY A 228 4.15 -13.10 10.98
N GLY A 229 3.89 -11.82 10.73
CA GLY A 229 2.59 -11.33 10.31
C GLY A 229 2.15 -12.00 9.00
N GLY A 230 0.84 -12.21 8.87
CA GLY A 230 0.23 -12.97 7.78
C GLY A 230 0.71 -12.56 6.38
N THR A 231 1.02 -11.27 6.18
CA THR A 231 1.53 -10.76 4.90
C THR A 231 2.85 -11.37 4.47
N PHE A 232 3.83 -11.50 5.39
CA PHE A 232 5.10 -12.17 5.07
C PHE A 232 4.87 -13.64 4.75
N CYS A 233 4.13 -14.33 5.62
CA CYS A 233 3.89 -15.76 5.52
C CYS A 233 3.20 -16.13 4.21
N ALA A 234 2.17 -15.38 3.80
CA ALA A 234 1.49 -15.54 2.52
C ALA A 234 2.46 -15.44 1.34
N VAL A 235 3.19 -14.33 1.26
CA VAL A 235 4.02 -14.01 0.10
C VAL A 235 5.24 -14.92 0.01
N ALA A 236 5.88 -15.21 1.14
CA ALA A 236 7.00 -16.12 1.20
C ALA A 236 6.58 -17.56 0.86
N ALA A 237 5.43 -18.03 1.35
CA ALA A 237 4.91 -19.36 0.99
C ALA A 237 4.63 -19.49 -0.51
N LEU A 238 3.98 -18.48 -1.12
CA LEU A 238 3.71 -18.46 -2.57
C LEU A 238 4.97 -18.44 -3.42
N HIS A 239 5.99 -17.69 -2.98
CA HIS A 239 7.29 -17.67 -3.63
C HIS A 239 7.97 -19.03 -3.58
N LEU A 240 8.04 -19.64 -2.39
CA LEU A 240 8.62 -20.97 -2.20
C LEU A 240 7.90 -22.03 -3.05
N MET A 241 6.57 -21.97 -3.12
CA MET A 241 5.76 -22.90 -3.94
C MET A 241 5.92 -22.70 -5.46
N GLY A 242 6.55 -21.61 -5.88
CA GLY A 242 6.74 -21.25 -7.30
C GLY A 242 5.55 -20.56 -7.96
N PHE A 243 4.56 -20.10 -7.19
CA PHE A 243 3.39 -19.39 -7.72
C PHE A 243 3.64 -17.89 -7.95
N VAL A 244 4.62 -17.32 -7.26
CA VAL A 244 5.08 -15.95 -7.48
C VAL A 244 6.50 -16.02 -8.04
N GLN A 245 6.60 -15.92 -9.37
CA GLN A 245 7.85 -15.76 -10.08
C GLN A 245 8.19 -14.27 -10.22
N VAL A 246 9.49 -13.99 -10.29
CA VAL A 246 10.10 -12.65 -10.29
C VAL A 246 9.66 -11.74 -11.47
N ASP A 247 8.93 -12.26 -12.45
CA ASP A 247 8.38 -11.48 -13.56
C ASP A 247 7.00 -10.91 -13.25
N LEU A 248 6.95 -9.95 -12.33
CA LEU A 248 5.73 -9.19 -12.02
C LEU A 248 5.27 -8.26 -13.16
N ALA A 249 6.06 -8.15 -14.23
CA ALA A 249 5.77 -7.32 -15.39
C ALA A 249 5.01 -8.04 -16.51
N SER A 250 5.10 -9.38 -16.62
CA SER A 250 4.56 -10.12 -17.77
C SER A 250 3.15 -10.68 -17.57
N ASN A 251 2.67 -10.85 -16.33
CA ASN A 251 1.39 -11.50 -16.04
C ASN A 251 0.38 -10.63 -15.29
N LEU A 252 0.32 -9.34 -15.60
CA LEU A 252 -0.76 -8.45 -15.13
C LEU A 252 -2.13 -8.73 -15.80
N ARG A 253 -2.26 -9.79 -16.61
CA ARG A 253 -3.40 -9.94 -17.50
C ARG A 253 -4.32 -11.13 -17.31
N ASP A 254 -4.01 -12.17 -16.55
CA ASP A 254 -4.99 -13.24 -16.39
C ASP A 254 -4.92 -14.00 -15.06
N SER A 255 -6.11 -14.18 -14.48
CA SER A 255 -6.51 -15.19 -13.48
C SER A 255 -6.48 -14.78 -12.01
N ALA A 256 -7.56 -14.14 -11.51
CA ALA A 256 -8.07 -14.22 -10.13
C ALA A 256 -7.01 -14.21 -8.99
N SER A 257 -5.89 -13.53 -9.25
CA SER A 257 -4.63 -13.61 -8.52
C SER A 257 -4.54 -12.41 -7.60
N ILE A 258 -4.01 -12.62 -6.40
CA ILE A 258 -3.65 -11.60 -5.40
C ILE A 258 -3.47 -10.21 -6.00
N ASP A 259 -4.12 -9.21 -5.41
CA ASP A 259 -3.91 -7.82 -5.80
C ASP A 259 -2.53 -7.36 -5.32
N ILE A 260 -1.53 -7.59 -6.17
CA ILE A 260 -0.14 -7.25 -5.85
C ILE A 260 0.02 -5.74 -5.71
N ARG A 261 -0.78 -4.92 -6.41
CA ARG A 261 -0.67 -3.45 -6.31
C ARG A 261 -1.11 -2.99 -4.93
N MET A 262 -2.26 -3.47 -4.46
CA MET A 262 -2.74 -3.15 -3.11
C MET A 262 -1.80 -3.67 -2.04
N LEU A 263 -1.23 -4.87 -2.22
CA LEU A 263 -0.20 -5.42 -1.34
C LEU A 263 1.03 -4.50 -1.23
N LEU A 264 1.52 -3.98 -2.36
CA LEU A 264 2.67 -3.08 -2.40
C LEU A 264 2.37 -1.73 -1.73
N GLU A 265 1.21 -1.15 -2.03
CA GLU A 265 0.77 0.08 -1.37
C GLU A 265 0.63 -0.12 0.12
N TRP A 266 0.08 -1.26 0.55
CA TRP A 266 -0.07 -1.61 1.94
C TRP A 266 1.28 -1.70 2.64
N CYS A 267 2.28 -2.39 2.07
CA CYS A 267 3.64 -2.48 2.63
C CYS A 267 4.33 -1.10 2.72
N LEU A 268 4.23 -0.27 1.68
CA LEU A 268 4.83 1.08 1.68
C LEU A 268 4.22 1.99 2.75
N GLN A 269 2.94 1.81 3.08
CA GLN A 269 2.25 2.55 4.13
C GLN A 269 2.59 2.09 5.55
N ARG A 270 3.52 1.14 5.74
CA ARG A 270 3.94 0.66 7.06
C ARG A 270 5.14 1.38 7.63
N GLN A 271 5.89 2.09 6.79
CA GLN A 271 6.93 2.98 7.25
C GLN A 271 6.31 4.20 7.96
N VAL A 272 6.62 4.36 9.25
CA VAL A 272 6.14 5.47 10.08
C VAL A 272 7.15 6.60 10.14
N THR A 273 6.75 7.75 10.69
CA THR A 273 7.53 9.00 10.66
C THR A 273 8.83 8.95 11.48
N ASP A 274 8.97 8.01 12.40
CA ASP A 274 10.20 7.76 13.17
C ASP A 274 11.24 6.92 12.40
N GLY A 275 10.90 6.47 11.19
CA GLY A 275 11.74 5.63 10.33
C GLY A 275 11.59 4.13 10.59
N GLY A 276 10.83 3.73 11.61
CA GLY A 276 10.48 2.34 11.90
C GLY A 276 9.32 1.82 11.04
N PHE A 277 8.95 0.57 11.28
CA PHE A 277 7.81 -0.10 10.63
C PHE A 277 6.78 -0.49 11.68
N GLN A 278 5.50 -0.33 11.36
CA GLN A 278 4.38 -0.76 12.21
C GLN A 278 3.73 -2.02 11.62
N GLY A 279 3.40 -3.01 12.44
CA GLY A 279 2.82 -4.27 11.96
C GLY A 279 1.40 -4.15 11.41
N ARG A 280 0.69 -3.11 11.86
CA ARG A 280 -0.71 -2.86 11.57
C ARG A 280 -0.96 -1.37 11.48
N ARG A 281 -2.02 -1.00 10.77
CA ARG A 281 -2.38 0.41 10.61
C ARG A 281 -2.68 1.04 11.96
N ASN A 282 -2.11 2.23 12.22
CA ASN A 282 -2.29 2.99 13.46
C ASN A 282 -1.78 2.27 14.73
N LYS A 283 -0.80 1.37 14.60
CA LYS A 283 -0.08 0.78 15.73
C LYS A 283 1.32 1.39 15.85
N PRO A 284 1.94 1.35 17.04
CA PRO A 284 3.31 1.83 17.20
C PRO A 284 4.28 1.05 16.31
N SER A 285 5.42 1.66 15.99
CA SER A 285 6.53 0.97 15.33
C SER A 285 7.08 -0.13 16.23
N ASP A 286 7.51 -1.23 15.63
CA ASP A 286 8.32 -2.25 16.30
C ASP A 286 9.51 -2.63 15.41
N THR A 287 10.67 -2.78 16.05
CA THR A 287 11.90 -3.23 15.42
C THR A 287 11.79 -4.62 14.78
N CYS A 288 10.89 -5.49 15.26
CA CYS A 288 10.69 -6.81 14.64
C CYS A 288 10.16 -6.69 13.20
N TYR A 289 9.42 -5.62 12.87
CA TYR A 289 8.95 -5.36 11.50
C TYR A 289 10.01 -4.75 10.59
N ALA A 290 11.20 -4.41 11.10
CA ALA A 290 12.31 -3.88 10.31
C ALA A 290 13.23 -4.97 9.73
N PHE A 291 12.82 -6.24 9.80
CA PHE A 291 13.66 -7.38 9.47
C PHE A 291 14.11 -7.39 7.98
N CYS A 292 15.33 -6.90 7.70
CA CYS A 292 16.12 -7.17 6.51
C CYS A 292 17.63 -6.97 6.79
N GLN A 293 18.46 -8.00 6.56
CA GLN A 293 19.88 -7.80 6.23
C GLN A 293 20.45 -8.95 5.35
N ASN A 294 20.74 -8.59 4.10
CA ASN A 294 21.53 -9.21 3.02
C ASN A 294 21.98 -10.70 3.06
N PRO A 295 21.87 -11.44 1.94
CA PRO A 295 22.79 -12.55 1.66
C PRO A 295 24.21 -12.02 1.36
N PRO A 296 25.28 -12.69 1.83
CA PRO A 296 26.66 -12.24 1.65
C PRO A 296 27.22 -12.31 0.21
N HIS A 297 26.39 -12.58 -0.80
CA HIS A 297 26.82 -12.89 -2.17
C HIS A 297 26.41 -11.88 -3.25
N LEU A 298 25.57 -10.87 -2.93
CA LEU A 298 25.25 -9.79 -3.86
C LEU A 298 25.77 -8.46 -3.32
N GLY A 299 26.73 -7.90 -4.04
CA GLY A 299 27.55 -6.76 -3.62
C GLY A 299 26.78 -5.47 -3.33
N VAL A 300 27.41 -4.66 -2.47
CA VAL A 300 27.03 -3.33 -1.98
C VAL A 300 26.70 -2.29 -3.08
N SER A 301 26.99 -2.60 -4.35
CA SER A 301 26.86 -1.68 -5.49
C SER A 301 25.43 -1.48 -6.03
N PHE A 302 24.47 -2.34 -5.69
CA PHE A 302 23.11 -2.26 -6.26
C PHE A 302 22.14 -1.38 -5.46
N LEU A 303 22.30 -1.29 -4.14
CA LEU A 303 21.48 -0.43 -3.26
C LEU A 303 21.72 1.07 -3.51
N THR A 304 22.93 1.47 -3.87
CA THR A 304 23.26 2.85 -4.27
C THR A 304 22.66 3.23 -5.63
N ALA A 305 22.62 2.30 -6.58
CA ALA A 305 22.01 2.52 -7.90
C ALA A 305 20.46 2.51 -7.86
N ALA A 306 19.85 1.66 -7.02
CA ALA A 306 18.40 1.60 -6.87
C ALA A 306 17.82 2.81 -6.10
N ALA A 307 18.52 3.30 -5.07
CA ALA A 307 18.18 4.56 -4.41
C ALA A 307 18.30 5.76 -5.36
N ALA A 308 19.28 5.74 -6.27
CA ALA A 308 19.38 6.71 -7.35
C ALA A 308 18.21 6.61 -8.34
N MET A 309 17.78 5.41 -8.74
CA MET A 309 16.69 5.17 -9.71
C MET A 309 15.27 5.44 -9.15
N ALA A 310 14.98 5.07 -7.90
CA ALA A 310 13.74 5.47 -7.22
C ALA A 310 13.72 6.98 -6.92
N GLY A 311 14.90 7.55 -6.64
CA GLY A 311 15.17 8.97 -6.71
C GLY A 311 14.80 9.56 -8.07
N VAL A 312 15.19 8.92 -9.17
CA VAL A 312 14.90 9.37 -10.55
C VAL A 312 13.41 9.27 -10.89
N GLY A 313 12.69 8.20 -10.55
CA GLY A 313 11.25 8.10 -10.82
C GLY A 313 10.40 9.06 -9.98
N SER A 314 10.73 9.22 -8.70
CA SER A 314 10.11 10.22 -7.82
C SER A 314 10.52 11.65 -8.20
N ALA A 315 11.72 11.86 -8.73
CA ALA A 315 12.18 13.13 -9.29
C ALA A 315 11.49 13.41 -10.61
N LEU A 316 11.33 12.44 -11.51
CA LEU A 316 10.64 12.61 -12.79
C LEU A 316 9.17 12.98 -12.56
N ARG A 317 8.51 12.33 -11.59
CA ARG A 317 7.15 12.69 -11.16
C ARG A 317 7.10 14.09 -10.56
N ARG A 318 8.03 14.45 -9.67
CA ARG A 318 8.11 15.80 -9.08
C ARG A 318 8.40 16.87 -10.13
N VAL A 319 9.28 16.58 -11.09
CA VAL A 319 9.62 17.47 -12.21
C VAL A 319 8.42 17.62 -13.13
N TYR A 320 7.77 16.53 -13.54
CA TYR A 320 6.56 16.58 -14.37
C TYR A 320 5.44 17.37 -13.69
N LEU A 321 5.11 17.06 -12.43
CA LEU A 321 4.07 17.77 -11.68
C LEU A 321 4.45 19.24 -11.45
N SER A 322 5.72 19.53 -11.19
CA SER A 322 6.22 20.90 -11.03
C SER A 322 6.08 21.69 -12.34
N VAL A 323 6.57 21.15 -13.46
CA VAL A 323 6.46 21.75 -14.79
C VAL A 323 4.99 21.96 -15.16
N TYR A 324 4.13 20.95 -14.97
CA TYR A 324 2.70 21.06 -15.19
C TYR A 324 2.08 22.21 -14.38
N ASN A 325 2.31 22.25 -13.07
CA ASN A 325 1.76 23.28 -12.20
C ASN A 325 2.24 24.69 -12.61
N TRP A 326 3.49 24.84 -13.04
CA TRP A 326 4.03 26.13 -13.50
C TRP A 326 3.50 26.55 -14.88
N VAL A 327 3.32 25.61 -15.80
CA VAL A 327 2.72 25.87 -17.13
C VAL A 327 1.27 26.32 -16.96
N VAL A 328 0.49 25.62 -16.13
CA VAL A 328 -0.91 25.97 -15.88
C VAL A 328 -1.02 27.28 -15.10
N PHE A 329 -0.12 27.54 -14.16
CA PHE A 329 0.01 28.85 -13.49
C PHE A 329 0.22 29.98 -14.51
N ALA A 330 1.15 29.81 -15.46
CA ALA A 330 1.43 30.81 -16.49
C ALA A 330 0.21 31.03 -17.41
N GLY A 331 -0.50 29.95 -17.76
CA GLY A 331 -1.74 30.02 -18.54
C GLY A 331 -2.82 30.86 -17.84
N TRP A 332 -3.08 30.62 -16.56
CA TRP A 332 -4.05 31.41 -15.79
C TRP A 332 -3.60 32.85 -15.53
N ALA A 333 -2.29 33.08 -15.36
CA ALA A 333 -1.73 34.43 -15.28
C ALA A 333 -1.92 35.21 -16.59
N GLN A 334 -1.77 34.54 -17.74
CA GLN A 334 -2.04 35.11 -19.05
C GLN A 334 -3.52 35.47 -19.23
N VAL A 335 -4.44 34.59 -18.83
CA VAL A 335 -5.89 34.86 -18.83
C VAL A 335 -6.19 36.11 -17.99
N LEU A 336 -5.63 36.20 -16.78
CA LEU A 336 -5.83 37.36 -15.91
C LEU A 336 -5.28 38.65 -16.54
N TYR A 337 -4.10 38.58 -17.15
CA TYR A 337 -3.47 39.72 -17.80
C TYR A 337 -4.32 40.26 -18.94
N TYR A 338 -4.80 39.40 -19.84
CA TYR A 338 -5.67 39.82 -20.94
C TYR A 338 -7.04 40.30 -20.45
N ALA A 339 -7.59 39.69 -19.41
CA ALA A 339 -8.85 40.15 -18.82
C ALA A 339 -8.73 41.58 -18.28
N VAL A 340 -7.66 41.87 -17.53
CA VAL A 340 -7.42 43.20 -16.95
C VAL A 340 -7.09 44.23 -18.02
N LEU A 341 -6.30 43.86 -19.03
CA LEU A 341 -5.95 44.74 -20.15
C LEU A 341 -7.19 45.12 -20.96
N ALA A 342 -8.00 44.13 -21.36
CA ALA A 342 -9.23 44.35 -22.11
C ALA A 342 -10.25 45.18 -21.30
N LEU A 343 -10.36 44.93 -20.00
CA LEU A 343 -11.22 45.71 -19.11
C LEU A 343 -10.79 47.18 -19.04
N ARG A 344 -9.50 47.45 -19.06
CA ARG A 344 -8.94 48.82 -19.00
C ARG A 344 -9.09 49.57 -20.32
N GLU A 345 -8.88 48.90 -21.44
CA GLU A 345 -8.86 49.54 -22.77
C GLU A 345 -10.23 49.65 -23.43
N SER A 346 -11.04 48.59 -23.32
CA SER A 346 -12.27 48.42 -24.13
C SER A 346 -13.50 48.12 -23.27
N GLY A 347 -13.37 48.12 -21.94
CA GLY A 347 -14.47 47.86 -21.01
C GLY A 347 -14.84 46.39 -20.88
N HIS A 348 -15.92 46.12 -20.15
CA HIS A 348 -16.33 44.76 -19.76
C HIS A 348 -16.84 43.89 -20.92
N GLU A 349 -17.37 44.51 -21.98
CA GLU A 349 -17.95 43.80 -23.14
C GLU A 349 -16.87 43.10 -23.99
N ALA A 350 -15.65 43.64 -24.02
CA ALA A 350 -14.53 43.11 -24.80
C ALA A 350 -13.71 42.05 -24.05
N VAL A 351 -13.96 41.86 -22.75
CA VAL A 351 -13.15 40.97 -21.89
C VAL A 351 -13.19 39.54 -22.40
N TYR A 352 -14.39 39.01 -22.69
CA TYR A 352 -14.52 37.63 -23.15
C TYR A 352 -13.81 37.40 -24.50
N ALA A 353 -13.96 38.32 -25.46
CA ALA A 353 -13.30 38.22 -26.75
C ALA A 353 -11.77 38.15 -26.64
N ALA A 354 -11.18 38.86 -25.67
CA ALA A 354 -9.75 38.81 -25.41
C ALA A 354 -9.29 37.51 -24.71
N VAL A 355 -10.13 36.93 -23.84
CA VAL A 355 -9.76 35.75 -23.04
C VAL A 355 -10.29 34.42 -23.55
N GLU A 356 -11.14 34.40 -24.58
CA GLU A 356 -11.87 33.22 -25.05
C GLU A 356 -10.94 32.00 -25.27
N ARG A 357 -9.95 32.16 -26.16
CA ARG A 357 -8.99 31.09 -26.50
C ARG A 357 -8.16 30.63 -25.30
N PRO A 358 -7.50 31.52 -24.53
CA PRO A 358 -6.70 31.07 -23.39
C PRO A 358 -7.56 30.49 -22.25
N LEU A 359 -8.79 30.98 -22.05
CA LEU A 359 -9.72 30.43 -21.06
C LEU A 359 -10.17 29.01 -21.44
N GLN A 360 -10.54 28.77 -22.69
CA GLN A 360 -10.93 27.44 -23.18
C GLN A 360 -9.78 26.44 -23.08
N PHE A 361 -8.56 26.88 -23.41
CA PHE A 361 -7.37 26.05 -23.28
C PHE A 361 -7.09 25.71 -21.81
N ALA A 362 -7.14 26.69 -20.90
CA ALA A 362 -6.92 26.48 -19.48
C ALA A 362 -7.96 25.54 -18.85
N GLN A 363 -9.23 25.66 -19.23
CA GLN A 363 -10.30 24.79 -18.73
C GLN A 363 -10.22 23.37 -19.30
N THR A 364 -9.85 23.23 -20.58
CA THR A 364 -9.63 21.91 -21.21
C THR A 364 -8.38 21.22 -20.63
N ALA A 365 -7.34 21.99 -20.27
CA ALA A 365 -6.18 21.44 -19.56
C ALA A 365 -6.52 20.89 -18.18
N ALA A 366 -7.57 21.39 -17.52
CA ALA A 366 -8.09 20.81 -16.27
C ALA A 366 -8.80 19.46 -16.49
N ILE A 367 -9.34 19.21 -17.69
CA ILE A 367 -9.82 17.87 -18.09
C ILE A 367 -8.64 16.92 -18.20
N MET A 368 -7.53 17.33 -18.83
CA MET A 368 -6.31 16.52 -18.83
C MET A 368 -5.80 16.25 -17.41
N GLU A 369 -5.93 17.18 -16.46
CA GLU A 369 -5.62 16.89 -15.05
C GLU A 369 -6.48 15.74 -14.49
N CYS A 370 -7.77 15.74 -14.83
CA CYS A 370 -8.71 14.73 -14.42
C CYS A 370 -8.47 13.41 -15.16
N CYS A 371 -8.20 13.45 -16.46
CA CYS A 371 -7.87 12.32 -17.31
C CYS A 371 -6.49 11.76 -17.00
N ASP A 372 -5.49 12.53 -16.61
CA ASP A 372 -4.21 12.01 -16.13
C ASP A 372 -4.42 11.38 -14.75
N LYS A 373 -5.19 12.01 -13.86
CA LYS A 373 -5.66 11.40 -12.60
C LYS A 373 -6.68 10.26 -12.77
N VAL A 374 -7.11 9.94 -13.99
CA VAL A 374 -8.05 8.85 -14.27
C VAL A 374 -7.40 7.77 -15.13
N VAL A 375 -6.58 8.11 -16.13
CA VAL A 375 -5.89 7.27 -17.12
C VAL A 375 -4.51 6.83 -16.62
N PHE A 376 -3.72 7.72 -16.01
CA PHE A 376 -2.53 7.29 -15.24
C PHE A 376 -2.94 6.51 -13.99
N PHE A 377 -4.19 6.68 -13.56
CA PHE A 377 -4.83 6.08 -12.39
C PHE A 377 -5.89 5.02 -12.73
N LEU A 378 -5.96 4.54 -13.98
CA LEU A 378 -6.92 3.51 -14.41
C LEU A 378 -6.60 2.12 -13.80
N GLY A 379 -5.79 2.09 -12.74
CA GLY A 379 -5.58 0.91 -11.92
C GLY A 379 -4.89 1.16 -10.57
N LEU A 380 -4.98 2.36 -9.99
CA LEU A 380 -4.33 2.72 -8.71
C LEU A 380 -5.17 3.79 -7.98
N VAL A 381 -5.93 3.40 -6.94
CA VAL A 381 -6.64 4.26 -5.97
C VAL A 381 -7.78 5.16 -6.49
N ARG A 382 -8.96 4.95 -5.88
CA ARG A 382 -10.08 5.91 -5.87
C ARG A 382 -9.62 7.24 -5.23
N SER A 383 -9.24 8.21 -6.05
CA SER A 383 -9.49 9.61 -5.69
C SER A 383 -10.99 9.76 -5.39
N PRO A 384 -11.44 10.63 -4.48
CA PRO A 384 -12.86 10.97 -4.35
C PRO A 384 -13.29 11.74 -5.61
N VAL A 385 -13.45 11.01 -6.72
CA VAL A 385 -13.87 11.49 -8.03
C VAL A 385 -15.20 12.23 -7.91
N SER A 386 -16.04 11.82 -6.94
CA SER A 386 -17.31 12.47 -6.60
C SER A 386 -17.17 13.91 -6.10
N ALA A 387 -16.02 14.32 -5.56
CA ALA A 387 -15.80 15.69 -5.07
C ALA A 387 -15.15 16.61 -6.13
N THR A 388 -14.31 16.06 -7.01
CA THR A 388 -13.64 16.82 -8.09
C THR A 388 -14.51 16.97 -9.34
N LEU A 389 -15.37 16.00 -9.64
CA LEU A 389 -16.26 16.05 -10.81
C LEU A 389 -17.25 17.22 -10.78
N PRO A 390 -17.94 17.55 -9.67
CA PRO A 390 -18.84 18.69 -9.65
C PRO A 390 -18.13 20.03 -9.83
N GLN A 391 -16.89 20.16 -9.34
CA GLN A 391 -16.10 21.40 -9.43
C GLN A 391 -15.53 21.67 -10.82
N ILE A 392 -15.10 20.62 -11.53
CA ILE A 392 -14.61 20.74 -12.91
C ILE A 392 -15.80 20.76 -13.88
N GLY A 393 -16.81 19.93 -13.62
CA GLY A 393 -18.04 19.85 -14.41
C GLY A 393 -18.81 21.17 -14.46
N SER A 394 -18.93 21.91 -13.35
CA SER A 394 -19.62 23.21 -13.36
C SER A 394 -18.90 24.24 -14.24
N ARG A 395 -17.57 24.27 -14.19
CA ARG A 395 -16.75 25.21 -14.97
C ARG A 395 -16.77 24.89 -16.47
N LEU A 396 -16.75 23.60 -16.81
CA LEU A 396 -16.88 23.15 -18.20
C LEU A 396 -18.28 23.43 -18.75
N PHE A 397 -19.32 23.18 -17.95
CA PHE A 397 -20.69 23.49 -18.32
C PHE A 397 -20.86 24.99 -18.62
N LEU A 398 -20.24 25.87 -17.83
CA LEU A 398 -20.28 27.31 -18.08
C LEU A 398 -19.45 27.74 -19.30
N THR A 399 -18.23 27.24 -19.43
CA THR A 399 -17.31 27.67 -20.51
C THR A 399 -17.83 27.18 -21.87
N TRP A 400 -18.19 25.90 -21.96
CA TRP A 400 -18.58 25.25 -23.22
C TRP A 400 -20.09 25.22 -23.43
N GLY A 401 -20.88 25.00 -22.38
CA GLY A 401 -22.34 24.87 -22.49
C GLY A 401 -23.09 26.21 -22.48
N ILE A 402 -22.56 27.23 -21.81
CA ILE A 402 -23.19 28.56 -21.75
C ILE A 402 -22.45 29.56 -22.64
N LEU A 403 -21.21 29.91 -22.30
CA LEU A 403 -20.49 31.03 -22.94
C LEU A 403 -20.17 30.76 -24.41
N TRP A 404 -19.76 29.53 -24.77
CA TRP A 404 -19.53 29.16 -26.17
C TRP A 404 -20.82 28.99 -26.97
N SER A 405 -21.87 28.40 -26.37
CA SER A 405 -23.13 28.10 -27.07
C SER A 405 -24.02 29.33 -27.29
N PHE A 406 -23.91 30.33 -26.40
CA PHE A 406 -24.73 31.56 -26.38
C PHE A 406 -23.84 32.81 -26.35
N PRO A 407 -23.37 33.30 -27.51
CA PRO A 407 -22.53 34.48 -27.61
C PRO A 407 -23.15 35.74 -27.00
N GLU A 408 -24.47 35.81 -26.93
CA GLU A 408 -25.24 36.93 -26.36
C GLU A 408 -24.96 37.14 -24.87
N THR A 409 -24.49 36.12 -24.16
CA THR A 409 -24.18 36.17 -22.73
C THR A 409 -22.77 36.69 -22.44
N GLN A 410 -21.91 36.79 -23.46
CA GLN A 410 -20.47 37.07 -23.32
C GLN A 410 -20.16 38.54 -22.95
N SER A 411 -21.02 39.47 -23.34
CA SER A 411 -20.85 40.91 -23.07
C SER A 411 -21.23 41.31 -21.64
N HIS A 412 -21.86 40.42 -20.88
CA HIS A 412 -22.38 40.74 -19.57
C HIS A 412 -21.26 40.92 -18.53
N ILE A 413 -21.40 41.90 -17.63
CA ILE A 413 -20.41 42.22 -16.59
C ILE A 413 -20.02 41.03 -15.71
N LEU A 414 -20.93 40.07 -15.52
CA LEU A 414 -20.68 38.85 -14.75
C LEU A 414 -19.59 37.97 -15.37
N VAL A 415 -19.34 38.07 -16.68
CA VAL A 415 -18.22 37.36 -17.32
C VAL A 415 -16.89 37.90 -16.82
N THR A 416 -16.79 39.22 -16.64
CA THR A 416 -15.58 39.86 -16.10
C THR A 416 -15.31 39.42 -14.66
N THR A 417 -16.33 39.44 -13.80
CA THR A 417 -16.18 39.02 -12.39
C THR A 417 -15.90 37.53 -12.27
N LEU A 418 -16.47 36.70 -13.15
CA LEU A 418 -16.20 35.27 -13.23
C LEU A 418 -14.72 34.99 -13.58
N VAL A 419 -14.25 35.55 -14.70
CA VAL A 419 -12.90 35.30 -15.23
C VAL A 419 -11.83 35.76 -14.24
N ILE A 420 -12.00 36.92 -13.61
CA ILE A 420 -11.07 37.42 -12.59
C ILE A 420 -11.07 36.50 -11.35
N SER A 421 -12.26 36.12 -10.85
CA SER A 421 -12.38 35.27 -9.66
C SER A 421 -11.76 33.89 -9.88
N TRP A 422 -12.01 33.27 -11.04
CA TRP A 422 -11.40 32.01 -11.43
C TRP A 422 -9.89 32.14 -11.56
N SER A 423 -9.40 33.15 -12.30
CA SER A 423 -7.97 33.30 -12.56
C SER A 423 -7.18 33.48 -11.26
N ILE A 424 -7.62 34.35 -10.34
CA ILE A 424 -6.93 34.56 -9.06
C ILE A 424 -6.93 33.27 -8.23
N THR A 425 -8.05 32.54 -8.18
CA THR A 425 -8.16 31.29 -7.42
C THR A 425 -7.19 30.23 -7.95
N GLU A 426 -7.09 30.09 -9.27
CA GLU A 426 -6.25 29.08 -9.92
C GLU A 426 -4.77 29.44 -9.83
N ILE A 427 -4.40 30.71 -10.00
CA ILE A 427 -3.03 31.21 -9.81
C ILE A 427 -2.52 30.86 -8.40
N ILE A 428 -3.32 31.10 -7.36
CA ILE A 428 -2.95 30.76 -5.97
C ILE A 428 -2.85 29.24 -5.78
N ARG A 429 -3.74 28.47 -6.39
CA ARG A 429 -3.74 27.01 -6.29
C ARG A 429 -2.49 26.40 -6.91
N TYR A 430 -2.21 26.75 -8.16
CA TYR A 430 -1.10 26.17 -8.91
C TYR A 430 0.25 26.68 -8.44
N SER A 431 0.36 27.93 -7.98
CA SER A 431 1.58 28.41 -7.30
C SER A 431 1.84 27.65 -6.00
N PHE A 432 0.80 27.36 -5.19
CA PHE A 432 0.96 26.55 -3.98
C PHE A 432 1.47 25.13 -4.29
N PHE A 433 0.87 24.46 -5.27
CA PHE A 433 1.27 23.10 -5.63
C PHE A 433 2.64 23.07 -6.32
N GLY A 434 2.92 24.02 -7.20
CA GLY A 434 4.23 24.17 -7.85
C GLY A 434 5.34 24.40 -6.83
N MET A 435 5.15 25.29 -5.86
CA MET A 435 6.13 25.55 -4.80
C MET A 435 6.33 24.32 -3.90
N LYS A 436 5.23 23.65 -3.52
CA LYS A 436 5.29 22.45 -2.67
C LYS A 436 6.05 21.29 -3.34
N GLU A 437 5.82 21.06 -4.64
CA GLU A 437 6.50 20.00 -5.38
C GLU A 437 7.95 20.37 -5.75
N ALA A 438 8.23 21.64 -6.04
CA ALA A 438 9.57 22.11 -6.42
C ALA A 438 10.52 22.24 -5.21
N LEU A 439 10.04 22.73 -4.08
CA LEU A 439 10.87 23.08 -2.92
C LEU A 439 10.67 22.15 -1.72
N GLY A 440 9.65 21.29 -1.73
CA GLY A 440 9.32 20.39 -0.60
C GLY A 440 8.69 21.10 0.61
N PHE A 441 8.63 22.43 0.60
CA PHE A 441 7.95 23.25 1.60
C PHE A 441 7.07 24.31 0.92
N SER A 442 5.97 24.69 1.57
CA SER A 442 5.13 25.81 1.13
C SER A 442 5.25 26.96 2.13
N PRO A 443 5.55 28.20 1.69
CA PRO A 443 5.60 29.34 2.59
C PRO A 443 4.26 29.57 3.31
N SER A 444 4.33 29.98 4.58
CA SER A 444 3.14 30.19 5.43
C SER A 444 2.15 31.22 4.85
N TRP A 445 2.65 32.24 4.15
CA TRP A 445 1.81 33.25 3.49
C TRP A 445 1.01 32.66 2.31
N LEU A 446 1.59 31.74 1.55
CA LEU A 446 0.94 31.10 0.40
C LEU A 446 -0.10 30.08 0.85
N LEU A 447 0.21 29.35 1.93
CA LEU A 447 -0.75 28.50 2.63
C LEU A 447 -1.94 29.33 3.15
N TRP A 448 -1.67 30.47 3.78
CA TRP A 448 -2.71 31.37 4.27
C TRP A 448 -3.59 31.92 3.14
N LEU A 449 -2.98 32.36 2.04
CA LEU A 449 -3.71 32.83 0.85
C LEU A 449 -4.64 31.75 0.33
N ARG A 450 -4.12 30.55 0.06
CA ARG A 450 -4.92 29.41 -0.44
C ARG A 450 -6.15 29.12 0.41
N TYR A 451 -6.03 29.19 1.73
CA TYR A 451 -7.12 28.87 2.66
C TYR A 451 -7.92 30.09 3.12
N SER A 452 -7.65 31.30 2.62
CA SER A 452 -8.36 32.51 3.06
C SER A 452 -8.99 33.30 1.91
N THR A 453 -8.45 33.23 0.69
CA THR A 453 -8.99 33.99 -0.46
C THR A 453 -10.36 33.53 -0.91
N PHE A 454 -10.74 32.28 -0.62
CA PHE A 454 -12.09 31.78 -0.93
C PHE A 454 -13.18 32.59 -0.23
N MET A 455 -12.91 33.27 0.89
CA MET A 455 -13.92 34.09 1.58
C MET A 455 -14.46 35.24 0.72
N VAL A 456 -13.64 35.74 -0.22
CA VAL A 456 -14.02 36.81 -1.15
C VAL A 456 -14.29 36.26 -2.55
N LEU A 457 -13.42 35.39 -3.05
CA LEU A 457 -13.48 34.91 -4.43
C LEU A 457 -14.58 33.87 -4.68
N TYR A 458 -15.02 33.16 -3.64
CA TYR A 458 -16.08 32.15 -3.78
C TYR A 458 -17.46 32.80 -3.95
N PRO A 459 -17.87 33.79 -3.13
CA PRO A 459 -19.11 34.53 -3.37
C PRO A 459 -19.17 35.20 -4.75
N THR A 460 -18.07 35.81 -5.21
CA THR A 460 -18.01 36.48 -6.51
C THR A 460 -17.99 35.49 -7.68
N GLY A 461 -17.32 34.34 -7.51
CA GLY A 461 -17.34 33.25 -8.49
C GLY A 461 -18.75 32.69 -8.65
N ILE A 462 -19.32 32.14 -7.57
CA ILE A 462 -20.63 31.47 -7.60
C ILE A 462 -21.76 32.40 -8.04
N SER A 463 -21.77 33.66 -7.61
CA SER A 463 -22.80 34.62 -8.05
C SER A 463 -22.73 34.87 -9.56
N SER A 464 -21.52 34.94 -10.11
CA SER A 464 -21.31 35.08 -11.55
C SER A 464 -21.69 33.81 -12.32
N GLU A 465 -21.37 32.64 -11.78
CA GLU A 465 -21.73 31.33 -12.35
C GLU A 465 -23.26 31.15 -12.43
N VAL A 466 -23.97 31.36 -11.32
CA VAL A 466 -25.43 31.27 -11.25
C VAL A 466 -26.10 32.34 -12.11
N GLY A 467 -25.60 33.58 -12.05
CA GLY A 467 -26.17 34.70 -12.81
C GLY A 467 -26.05 34.51 -14.31
N LEU A 468 -24.93 33.98 -14.81
CA LEU A 468 -24.75 33.72 -16.24
C LEU A 468 -25.66 32.59 -16.74
N ILE A 469 -25.86 31.52 -15.96
CA ILE A 469 -26.82 30.46 -16.31
C ILE A 469 -28.24 31.03 -16.37
N TRP A 470 -28.61 31.86 -15.38
CA TRP A 470 -29.92 32.49 -15.33
C TRP A 470 -30.18 33.40 -16.54
N ILE A 471 -29.20 34.21 -16.92
CA ILE A 471 -29.28 35.09 -18.09
C ILE A 471 -29.34 34.28 -19.39
N ALA A 472 -28.71 33.11 -19.45
CA ALA A 472 -28.74 32.22 -20.61
C ALA A 472 -30.10 31.54 -20.83
N LEU A 473 -30.91 31.32 -19.78
CA LEU A 473 -32.20 30.61 -19.86
C LEU A 473 -33.17 31.11 -20.96
N PRO A 474 -33.45 32.42 -21.10
CA PRO A 474 -34.33 32.91 -22.17
C PRO A 474 -33.76 32.61 -23.57
N TYR A 475 -32.44 32.70 -23.75
CA TYR A 475 -31.77 32.40 -25.02
C TYR A 475 -31.77 30.89 -25.33
N ILE A 476 -31.61 30.05 -24.30
CA ILE A 476 -31.74 28.59 -24.41
C ILE A 476 -33.14 28.23 -24.88
N LYS A 477 -34.17 28.82 -24.27
CA LYS A 477 -35.58 28.57 -24.62
C LYS A 477 -35.92 29.04 -26.03
N ALA A 478 -35.36 30.17 -26.47
CA ALA A 478 -35.64 30.75 -27.79
C ALA A 478 -34.92 30.03 -28.93
N SER A 479 -33.71 29.52 -28.69
CA SER A 479 -32.88 28.91 -29.73
C SER A 479 -33.10 27.39 -29.90
N GLU A 480 -33.73 26.73 -28.92
CA GLU A 480 -33.91 25.27 -28.84
C GLU A 480 -32.61 24.45 -29.06
N LYS A 481 -31.44 25.08 -28.90
CA LYS A 481 -30.14 24.43 -29.10
C LYS A 481 -29.98 23.27 -28.09
N TYR A 482 -29.52 22.13 -28.60
CA TYR A 482 -29.33 20.88 -27.86
C TYR A 482 -30.61 20.24 -27.30
N CYS A 483 -31.80 20.67 -27.73
CA CYS A 483 -33.05 20.00 -27.39
C CYS A 483 -33.37 18.88 -28.41
N PHE A 484 -33.47 17.64 -27.94
CA PHE A 484 -33.92 16.50 -28.73
C PHE A 484 -35.41 16.25 -28.47
N ARG A 485 -36.26 16.61 -29.43
CA ARG A 485 -37.70 16.34 -29.40
C ARG A 485 -38.01 14.98 -30.03
N LEU A 486 -39.09 14.35 -29.58
CA LEU A 486 -39.64 13.15 -30.22
C LEU A 486 -40.40 13.52 -31.51
N PRO A 487 -40.45 12.63 -32.53
CA PRO A 487 -39.86 11.29 -32.57
C PRO A 487 -38.40 11.29 -33.03
N ASN A 488 -37.52 10.55 -32.32
CA ASN A 488 -36.14 10.32 -32.73
C ASN A 488 -35.80 8.81 -32.72
N ARG A 489 -34.74 8.42 -33.43
CA ARG A 489 -34.30 7.02 -33.57
C ARG A 489 -34.02 6.30 -32.24
N TRP A 490 -33.76 7.06 -31.17
CA TRP A 490 -33.34 6.55 -29.86
C TRP A 490 -34.49 6.56 -28.83
N ASN A 491 -35.70 6.97 -29.22
CA ASN A 491 -36.89 7.15 -28.38
C ASN A 491 -36.64 7.93 -27.07
N PHE A 492 -35.79 8.95 -27.11
CA PHE A 492 -35.35 9.70 -25.93
C PHE A 492 -35.53 11.21 -26.09
N SER A 493 -36.32 11.86 -25.24
CA SER A 493 -36.47 13.33 -25.27
C SER A 493 -35.47 13.96 -24.29
N TYR A 494 -34.73 14.98 -24.74
CA TYR A 494 -33.81 15.75 -23.90
C TYR A 494 -34.05 17.24 -24.11
N ASP A 495 -34.18 18.00 -23.02
CA ASP A 495 -34.41 19.43 -23.07
C ASP A 495 -33.32 20.14 -22.25
N TYR A 496 -32.53 20.95 -22.94
CA TYR A 496 -31.39 21.65 -22.38
C TYR A 496 -31.82 22.75 -21.40
N TYR A 497 -33.02 23.31 -21.58
CA TYR A 497 -33.60 24.29 -20.66
C TYR A 497 -33.86 23.68 -19.28
N PHE A 498 -34.51 22.50 -19.24
CA PHE A 498 -34.78 21.80 -17.99
C PHE A 498 -33.49 21.34 -17.30
N THR A 499 -32.49 20.92 -18.07
CA THR A 499 -31.17 20.54 -17.51
C THR A 499 -30.47 21.73 -16.86
N SER A 500 -30.49 22.90 -17.51
CA SER A 500 -29.89 24.13 -16.98
C SER A 500 -30.64 24.64 -15.74
N MET A 501 -31.97 24.48 -15.71
CA MET A 501 -32.79 24.82 -14.54
C MET A 501 -32.55 23.86 -13.36
N LEU A 502 -32.38 22.56 -13.62
CA LEU A 502 -32.01 21.58 -12.62
C LEU A 502 -30.61 21.86 -12.06
N ALA A 503 -29.66 22.25 -12.92
CA ALA A 503 -28.32 22.66 -12.50
C ALA A 503 -28.40 23.82 -11.49
N LEU A 504 -29.19 24.86 -11.77
CA LEU A 504 -29.44 25.97 -10.84
C LEU A 504 -30.04 25.51 -9.51
N MET A 505 -31.05 24.62 -9.55
CA MET A 505 -31.69 24.07 -8.35
C MET A 505 -30.74 23.27 -7.46
N ILE A 506 -29.71 22.65 -8.02
CA ILE A 506 -28.69 21.93 -7.27
C ILE A 506 -27.58 22.89 -6.78
N TYR A 507 -27.18 23.83 -7.65
CA TYR A 507 -26.02 24.68 -7.40
C TYR A 507 -26.27 25.74 -6.34
N ILE A 508 -27.46 26.34 -6.31
CA ILE A 508 -27.86 27.35 -5.33
C ILE A 508 -27.81 26.78 -3.89
N PRO A 509 -28.51 25.68 -3.54
CA PRO A 509 -28.45 25.11 -2.18
C PRO A 509 -27.13 24.39 -1.87
N GLY A 510 -26.41 23.89 -2.89
CA GLY A 510 -25.08 23.30 -2.70
C GLY A 510 -24.01 24.33 -2.31
N SER A 511 -24.17 25.59 -2.72
CA SER A 511 -23.15 26.62 -2.54
C SER A 511 -22.83 26.98 -1.08
N PRO A 512 -23.79 27.13 -0.14
CA PRO A 512 -23.47 27.42 1.26
C PRO A 512 -22.91 26.20 1.99
N HIS A 513 -23.32 24.99 1.59
CA HIS A 513 -22.77 23.74 2.14
C HIS A 513 -21.27 23.62 1.83
N MET A 514 -20.88 23.86 0.58
CA MET A 514 -19.47 23.86 0.18
C MET A 514 -18.66 25.00 0.85
N PHE A 515 -19.28 26.16 1.08
CA PHE A 515 -18.63 27.26 1.80
C PHE A 515 -18.33 26.91 3.26
N THR A 516 -19.29 26.32 3.97
CA THR A 516 -19.08 25.86 5.36
C THR A 516 -18.05 24.74 5.45
N TYR A 517 -18.02 23.85 4.45
CA TYR A 517 -16.99 22.83 4.31
C TYR A 517 -15.58 23.44 4.18
N MET A 518 -15.40 24.47 3.33
CA MET A 518 -14.11 25.17 3.18
C MET A 518 -13.69 25.92 4.45
N LEU A 519 -14.63 26.48 5.21
CA LEU A 519 -14.35 27.07 6.53
C LEU A 519 -13.81 26.03 7.52
N SER A 520 -14.37 24.82 7.52
CA SER A 520 -13.88 23.69 8.32
C SER A 520 -12.47 23.28 7.89
N GLN A 521 -12.21 23.21 6.57
CA GLN A 521 -10.88 22.91 6.04
C GLN A 521 -9.84 23.97 6.44
N ARG A 522 -10.18 25.26 6.37
CA ARG A 522 -9.32 26.36 6.82
C ARG A 522 -8.95 26.21 8.29
N LYS A 523 -9.92 25.94 9.18
CA LYS A 523 -9.67 25.76 10.61
C LYS A 523 -8.67 24.63 10.87
N LYS A 524 -8.81 23.51 10.14
CA LYS A 524 -7.90 22.35 10.24
C LYS A 524 -6.51 22.61 9.67
N ALA A 525 -6.41 23.35 8.57
CA ALA A 525 -5.13 23.63 7.90
C ALA A 525 -4.30 24.65 8.69
N LEU A 526 -4.93 25.70 9.21
CA LEU A 526 -4.25 26.79 9.93
C LEU A 526 -4.03 26.49 11.42
N SER A 527 -4.72 25.52 12.02
CA SER A 527 -4.45 25.13 13.42
C SER A 527 -3.11 24.40 13.56
N LYS A 528 -2.71 23.61 12.57
CA LYS A 528 -1.43 22.87 12.55
C LYS A 528 -0.19 23.77 12.50
N THR A 529 -0.35 25.03 12.11
CA THR A 529 0.75 26.00 12.00
C THR A 529 1.04 26.71 13.32
N LYS A 530 0.14 26.62 14.32
CA LYS A 530 0.31 27.28 15.63
C LYS A 530 1.03 26.42 16.68
N THR A 531 1.40 25.18 16.33
CA THR A 531 2.02 24.18 17.22
C THR A 531 3.50 23.92 16.91
N VAL A 532 4.21 24.91 16.40
CA VAL A 532 5.68 24.89 16.25
C VAL A 532 6.27 26.06 17.00
#